data_AF-A0A5J4SVD8-F1
#
_entry.id   AF-A0A5J4SVD8-F1
#
_cell.length_a   1.000
_cell.length_b   1.000
_cell.length_c   1.000
_cell.angle_alpha   90.00
_cell.angle_beta   90.00
_cell.angle_gamma   90.00
#
_symmetry.space_group_name_H-M   'P 1'
#
loop_
_entity.id
_entity.type
_entity.pdbx_description
1 polymer ?
#
loop_
_entity_poly.entity_id
_entity_poly.type
_entity_poly.pdbx_seq_one_letter_code
_entity_poly.pdbx_strand_id
1 'polypeptide(L)'
;MEENTKSLKKRKDKIQIKLIKELVGTGTFGGKLEEIQGTTAALHFNKEDQNSSHKPLDSIVEDISNIILLKSDVDGFDFDVIKSAERILSLSEPILFFENQIDNDFQYKEFDKLYDFLEERGYHNIYIFDNFGNIVVERSDYYTLRNINNYLYTMLKYHTTRTFYYTDILAATDKRLSVVTKAIEDYKRNYIEKLYSL
;
A
#
# COMPACT_ATOMS: atom_id res chain seq x y z
N MET A 1 9.30 -14.36 -3.67
CA MET A 1 9.34 -14.22 -2.19
C MET A 1 10.52 -14.98 -1.53
N GLU A 2 10.83 -16.23 -1.92
CA GLU A 2 11.93 -17.00 -1.32
C GLU A 2 13.32 -16.39 -1.55
N GLU A 3 13.57 -15.82 -2.74
CA GLU A 3 14.84 -15.13 -3.05
C GLU A 3 15.05 -13.85 -2.23
N ASN A 4 13.99 -13.04 -2.04
CA ASN A 4 14.03 -11.86 -1.16
C ASN A 4 14.31 -12.24 0.30
N THR A 5 13.77 -13.37 0.75
CA THR A 5 14.07 -13.87 2.11
C THR A 5 15.52 -14.31 2.22
N LYS A 6 16.06 -14.99 1.19
CA LYS A 6 17.47 -15.40 1.14
C LYS A 6 18.41 -14.20 1.13
N SER A 7 18.07 -13.09 0.48
CA SER A 7 18.89 -11.87 0.47
C SER A 7 18.85 -11.14 1.82
N LEU A 8 17.69 -11.09 2.49
CA LEU A 8 17.55 -10.48 3.82
C LEU A 8 18.29 -11.26 4.91
N LYS A 9 18.26 -12.59 4.86
CA LYS A 9 19.01 -13.46 5.79
C LYS A 9 20.53 -13.38 5.64
N LYS A 10 21.05 -12.83 4.53
CA LYS A 10 22.49 -12.61 4.31
C LYS A 10 23.01 -11.35 5.01
N ARG A 11 22.14 -10.47 5.51
CA ARG A 11 22.55 -9.29 6.28
C ARG A 11 23.01 -9.73 7.68
N LYS A 12 24.06 -9.09 8.20
CA LYS A 12 24.71 -9.45 9.49
C LYS A 12 23.89 -9.04 10.73
N ASP A 13 22.82 -8.29 10.54
CA ASP A 13 21.94 -7.87 11.61
C ASP A 13 21.05 -9.04 12.03
N LYS A 14 20.78 -9.18 13.33
CA LYS A 14 19.84 -10.19 13.86
C LYS A 14 18.40 -9.82 13.48
N ILE A 15 18.04 -10.06 12.22
CA ILE A 15 16.68 -9.81 11.70
C ILE A 15 15.85 -11.07 11.95
N GLN A 16 14.77 -10.94 12.72
CA GLN A 16 13.76 -11.99 12.84
C GLN A 16 12.78 -11.89 11.68
N ILE A 17 12.65 -12.96 10.90
CA ILE A 17 11.73 -13.02 9.76
C ILE A 17 10.76 -14.18 9.99
N LYS A 18 9.47 -13.88 10.06
CA LYS A 18 8.39 -14.86 10.06
C LYS A 18 7.66 -14.77 8.73
N LEU A 19 7.62 -15.87 7.99
CA LEU A 19 6.83 -15.97 6.76
C LEU A 19 5.49 -16.60 7.10
N ILE A 20 4.41 -15.97 6.63
CA ILE A 20 3.04 -16.45 6.83
C ILE A 20 2.38 -16.47 5.45
N LYS A 21 1.91 -17.65 5.05
CA LYS A 21 1.28 -17.88 3.74
C LYS A 21 -0.23 -17.88 3.91
N GLU A 22 -0.82 -16.69 3.95
CA GLU A 22 -2.25 -16.49 4.16
C GLU A 22 -2.76 -15.42 3.18
N LEU A 23 -4.02 -15.54 2.77
CA LEU A 23 -4.70 -14.49 2.02
C LEU A 23 -5.18 -13.44 3.03
N VAL A 24 -4.66 -12.22 2.92
CA VAL A 24 -4.92 -11.15 3.89
C VAL A 24 -6.00 -10.23 3.37
N GLY A 25 -6.96 -9.87 4.22
CA GLY A 25 -8.07 -8.99 3.86
C GLY A 25 -9.17 -8.99 4.91
N THR A 26 -10.20 -8.15 4.72
CA THR A 26 -11.33 -8.09 5.67
C THR A 26 -12.24 -9.32 5.59
N GLY A 27 -12.11 -10.11 4.52
CA GLY A 27 -13.03 -11.22 4.21
C GLY A 27 -14.36 -10.77 3.60
N THR A 28 -14.52 -9.47 3.34
CA THR A 28 -15.71 -8.91 2.65
C THR A 28 -15.69 -9.23 1.16
N PHE A 29 -14.51 -9.50 0.60
CA PHE A 29 -14.29 -9.69 -0.83
C PHE A 29 -13.85 -11.13 -1.09
N GLY A 30 -14.66 -11.86 -1.86
CA GLY A 30 -14.37 -13.23 -2.26
C GLY A 30 -13.53 -13.30 -3.55
N GLY A 31 -12.67 -14.31 -3.66
CA GLY A 31 -11.95 -14.57 -4.90
C GLY A 31 -11.07 -15.82 -4.83
N LYS A 32 -10.73 -16.37 -6.00
CA LYS A 32 -9.75 -17.44 -6.14
C LYS A 32 -8.44 -16.86 -6.63
N LEU A 33 -7.34 -17.33 -6.04
CA LEU A 33 -6.01 -17.12 -6.59
C LEU A 33 -5.88 -18.03 -7.82
N GLU A 34 -5.73 -17.43 -8.99
CA GLU A 34 -5.35 -18.18 -10.19
C GLU A 34 -3.88 -17.93 -10.49
N GLU A 35 -3.10 -19.02 -10.54
CA GLU A 35 -1.74 -18.97 -11.07
C GLU A 35 -1.81 -18.89 -12.60
N ILE A 36 -1.69 -17.68 -13.15
CA ILE A 36 -1.38 -17.53 -14.57
C ILE A 36 0.12 -17.80 -14.71
N GLN A 37 0.47 -18.89 -15.41
CA GLN A 37 1.86 -19.37 -15.57
C GLN A 37 2.83 -18.21 -15.84
N GLY A 38 3.73 -17.96 -14.88
CA GLY A 38 4.80 -16.96 -14.99
C GLY A 38 4.52 -15.59 -14.37
N THR A 39 3.37 -15.37 -13.72
CA THR A 39 3.02 -14.12 -13.02
C THR A 39 2.76 -14.32 -11.53
N THR A 40 2.72 -13.24 -10.75
CA THR A 40 2.20 -13.25 -9.37
C THR A 40 0.74 -13.72 -9.42
N ALA A 41 0.35 -14.62 -8.52
CA ALA A 41 -1.02 -15.15 -8.49
C ALA A 41 -2.03 -14.00 -8.35
N ALA A 42 -2.91 -13.85 -9.34
CA ALA A 42 -3.89 -12.77 -9.37
C ALA A 42 -5.19 -13.21 -8.70
N LEU A 43 -5.83 -12.31 -7.97
CA LEU A 43 -7.14 -12.55 -7.36
C LEU A 43 -8.25 -12.25 -8.38
N HIS A 44 -8.91 -13.29 -8.89
CA HIS A 44 -10.16 -13.10 -9.63
C HIS A 44 -11.32 -12.94 -8.65
N PHE A 45 -11.85 -11.72 -8.58
CA PHE A 45 -12.98 -11.39 -7.74
C PHE A 45 -14.25 -12.05 -8.27
N ASN A 46 -14.91 -12.86 -7.44
CA ASN A 46 -16.25 -13.35 -7.70
C ASN A 46 -17.13 -13.04 -6.49
N LYS A 47 -18.12 -12.17 -6.71
CA LYS A 47 -19.02 -11.65 -5.66
C LYS A 47 -19.86 -12.76 -4.98
N GLU A 48 -19.96 -13.93 -5.62
CA GLU A 48 -20.71 -15.09 -5.13
C GLU A 48 -19.85 -16.10 -4.36
N ASP A 49 -18.52 -16.02 -4.45
CA ASP A 49 -17.61 -16.93 -3.74
C ASP A 49 -17.37 -16.43 -2.31
N GLN A 50 -18.23 -16.79 -1.36
CA GLN A 50 -18.03 -16.50 0.08
C GLN A 50 -17.02 -17.44 0.77
N ASN A 51 -16.36 -18.34 0.01
CA ASN A 51 -15.59 -19.46 0.54
C ASN A 51 -14.07 -19.29 0.51
N SER A 52 -13.55 -18.08 0.31
CA SER A 52 -12.11 -17.82 0.46
C SER A 52 -11.76 -17.58 1.94
N SER A 53 -10.80 -18.33 2.47
CA SER A 53 -10.31 -18.18 3.84
C SER A 53 -9.41 -16.95 3.96
N HIS A 54 -10.00 -15.76 4.01
CA HIS A 54 -9.26 -14.53 4.32
C HIS A 54 -8.99 -14.46 5.81
N LYS A 55 -7.81 -13.97 6.17
CA LYS A 55 -7.47 -13.62 7.55
C LYS A 55 -7.22 -12.11 7.64
N PRO A 56 -7.91 -11.40 8.55
CA PRO A 56 -7.58 -10.00 8.83
C PRO A 56 -6.14 -9.89 9.31
N LEU A 57 -5.42 -8.83 8.91
CA LEU A 57 -4.02 -8.65 9.28
C LEU A 57 -3.84 -8.62 10.80
N ASP A 58 -4.79 -8.05 11.53
CA ASP A 58 -4.83 -8.04 13.00
C ASP A 58 -4.81 -9.45 13.64
N SER A 59 -5.24 -10.49 12.92
CA SER A 59 -5.25 -11.88 13.40
C SER A 59 -3.95 -12.63 13.12
N ILE A 60 -3.11 -12.08 12.24
CA ILE A 60 -1.90 -12.73 11.73
C ILE A 60 -0.68 -12.33 12.57
N VAL A 61 -0.67 -11.10 13.09
CA VAL A 61 0.44 -10.53 13.85
C VAL A 61 0.18 -10.71 15.35
N GLU A 62 1.10 -11.36 16.05
CA GLU A 62 0.95 -11.67 17.49
C GLU A 62 1.13 -10.43 18.37
N ASP A 63 2.14 -9.60 18.09
CA ASP A 63 2.39 -8.33 18.81
C ASP A 63 2.19 -7.15 17.87
N ILE A 64 1.07 -6.46 18.08
CA ILE A 64 0.63 -5.30 17.30
C ILE A 64 0.89 -3.97 18.02
N SER A 65 1.64 -3.97 19.12
CA SER A 65 1.86 -2.77 19.95
C SER A 65 2.99 -1.86 19.45
N ASN A 66 3.92 -2.41 18.65
CA ASN A 66 5.10 -1.69 18.19
C ASN A 66 5.42 -1.95 16.71
N ILE A 67 4.43 -1.72 15.85
CA ILE A 67 4.62 -1.75 14.40
C ILE A 67 5.00 -0.35 13.93
N ILE A 68 6.17 -0.24 13.31
CA ILE A 68 6.69 1.05 12.80
C ILE A 68 6.19 1.32 11.38
N LEU A 69 6.16 0.28 10.54
CA LEU A 69 5.83 0.37 9.13
C LEU A 69 4.92 -0.81 8.75
N LEU A 70 3.85 -0.50 8.03
CA LEU A 70 3.02 -1.45 7.32
C LEU A 70 3.17 -1.15 5.83
N LYS A 71 3.78 -2.08 5.10
CA LYS A 71 3.82 -2.04 3.63
C LYS A 71 2.79 -3.00 3.06
N SER A 72 1.98 -2.53 2.11
CA SER A 72 1.12 -3.37 1.28
C SER A 72 1.46 -3.16 -0.20
N ASP A 73 1.24 -4.21 -1.00
CA ASP A 73 1.54 -4.27 -2.44
C ASP A 73 0.81 -5.50 -2.99
N VAL A 74 -0.51 -5.36 -3.24
CA VAL A 74 -1.41 -6.49 -3.54
C VAL A 74 -2.33 -6.16 -4.72
N ASP A 75 -1.75 -5.93 -5.89
CA ASP A 75 -2.44 -5.84 -7.19
C ASP A 75 -3.77 -5.04 -7.13
N GLY A 76 -3.74 -3.87 -6.47
CA GLY A 76 -4.90 -2.99 -6.32
C GLY A 76 -5.96 -3.43 -5.29
N PHE A 77 -5.65 -4.33 -4.36
CA PHE A 77 -6.46 -4.72 -3.20
C PHE A 77 -5.90 -4.20 -1.85
N ASP A 78 -4.90 -3.33 -1.90
CA ASP A 78 -4.27 -2.69 -0.74
C ASP A 78 -5.29 -2.05 0.21
N PHE A 79 -6.39 -1.50 -0.32
CA PHE A 79 -7.48 -0.97 0.50
C PHE A 79 -8.05 -2.00 1.47
N ASP A 80 -8.18 -3.27 1.05
CA ASP A 80 -8.78 -4.32 1.88
C ASP A 80 -7.80 -4.82 2.92
N VAL A 81 -6.53 -4.98 2.52
CA VAL A 81 -5.44 -5.34 3.42
C VAL A 81 -5.32 -4.32 4.55
N ILE A 82 -5.30 -3.03 4.22
CA ILE A 82 -5.17 -1.95 5.21
C ILE A 82 -6.41 -1.86 6.10
N LYS A 83 -7.63 -1.96 5.53
CA LYS A 83 -8.88 -1.99 6.32
C LYS A 83 -8.93 -3.17 7.28
N SER A 84 -8.25 -4.28 6.98
CA SER A 84 -8.17 -5.47 7.85
C SER A 84 -7.20 -5.34 9.04
N ALA A 85 -6.50 -4.20 9.15
CA ALA A 85 -5.47 -3.92 10.15
C ALA A 85 -5.93 -2.90 11.21
N GLU A 86 -7.24 -2.80 11.48
CA GLU A 86 -7.83 -1.76 12.30
C GLU A 86 -7.19 -1.62 13.69
N ARG A 87 -6.92 -2.73 14.38
CA ARG A 87 -6.28 -2.72 15.71
C ARG A 87 -4.82 -2.29 15.60
N ILE A 88 -4.10 -2.74 14.59
CA ILE A 88 -2.72 -2.29 14.31
C ILE A 88 -2.68 -0.78 14.11
N LEU A 89 -3.58 -0.23 13.27
CA LEU A 89 -3.65 1.21 13.00
C LEU A 89 -3.93 2.01 14.26
N SER A 90 -4.85 1.52 15.10
CA SER A 90 -5.28 2.21 16.32
C SER A 90 -4.24 2.16 17.44
N LEU A 91 -3.49 1.06 17.57
CA LEU A 91 -2.55 0.85 18.68
C LEU A 91 -1.13 1.30 18.35
N SER A 92 -0.63 0.94 17.17
CA SER A 92 0.74 1.21 16.77
C SER A 92 0.90 2.53 16.02
N GLU A 93 -0.16 2.98 15.33
CA GLU A 93 -0.10 4.07 14.35
C GLU A 93 1.14 3.94 13.44
N PRO A 94 1.28 2.81 12.71
CA PRO A 94 2.43 2.60 11.85
C PRO A 94 2.41 3.61 10.71
N ILE A 95 3.58 3.91 10.15
CA ILE A 95 3.68 4.51 8.83
C ILE A 95 3.08 3.52 7.83
N LEU A 96 2.24 3.99 6.91
CA LEU A 96 1.68 3.19 5.85
C LEU A 96 2.46 3.47 4.57
N PHE A 97 2.79 2.42 3.83
CA PHE A 97 3.31 2.54 2.46
C PHE A 97 2.58 1.53 1.57
N PHE A 98 1.74 1.99 0.66
CA PHE A 98 0.86 1.09 -0.09
C PHE A 98 0.68 1.51 -1.54
N GLU A 99 0.44 0.52 -2.39
CA GLU A 99 0.12 0.76 -3.79
C GLU A 99 -1.33 1.25 -3.90
N ASN A 100 -1.51 2.35 -4.62
CA ASN A 100 -2.80 2.94 -4.92
C ASN A 100 -3.12 2.75 -6.41
N GLN A 101 -3.34 1.50 -6.79
CA GLN A 101 -3.65 1.07 -8.15
C GLN A 101 -5.17 0.95 -8.36
N ILE A 102 -5.70 1.71 -9.31
CA ILE A 102 -7.12 1.76 -9.62
C ILE A 102 -7.33 1.40 -11.10
N ASP A 103 -7.77 0.17 -11.35
CA ASP A 103 -8.02 -0.34 -12.70
C ASP A 103 -9.51 -0.38 -13.07
N ASN A 104 -10.41 -0.31 -12.07
CA ASN A 104 -11.84 -0.40 -12.28
C ASN A 104 -12.66 0.46 -11.30
N ASP A 105 -13.95 0.64 -11.60
CA ASP A 105 -14.89 1.45 -10.79
C ASP A 105 -15.03 0.94 -9.35
N PHE A 106 -14.82 -0.37 -9.12
CA PHE A 106 -14.92 -0.96 -7.79
C PHE A 106 -13.74 -0.54 -6.93
N GLN A 107 -12.51 -0.71 -7.41
CA GLN A 107 -11.30 -0.25 -6.73
C GLN A 107 -11.35 1.25 -6.47
N TYR A 108 -11.80 2.04 -7.45
CA TYR A 108 -11.94 3.50 -7.30
C TYR A 108 -12.76 3.85 -6.05
N LYS A 109 -13.92 3.20 -5.87
CA LYS A 109 -14.81 3.42 -4.72
C LYS A 109 -14.24 2.88 -3.41
N GLU A 110 -13.54 1.75 -3.44
CA GLU A 110 -13.01 1.13 -2.23
C GLU A 110 -11.78 1.86 -1.69
N PHE A 111 -10.96 2.46 -2.56
CA PHE A 111 -9.90 3.38 -2.19
C PHE A 111 -10.45 4.70 -1.65
N ASP A 112 -11.52 5.25 -2.23
CA ASP A 112 -12.16 6.46 -1.70
C ASP A 112 -12.61 6.27 -0.24
N LYS A 113 -13.22 5.12 0.07
CA LYS A 113 -13.56 4.72 1.44
C LYS A 113 -12.34 4.50 2.35
N LEU A 114 -11.25 3.98 1.80
CA LEU A 114 -9.99 3.83 2.55
C LEU A 114 -9.49 5.20 3.00
N TYR A 115 -9.58 6.22 2.14
CA TYR A 115 -9.11 7.56 2.48
C TYR A 115 -9.88 8.16 3.63
N ASP A 116 -11.22 8.08 3.61
CA ASP A 116 -12.05 8.52 4.74
C ASP A 116 -11.67 7.76 6.01
N PHE A 117 -11.53 6.43 5.92
CA PHE A 117 -11.16 5.57 7.03
C PHE A 117 -9.81 5.93 7.66
N LEU A 118 -8.81 6.28 6.84
CA LEU A 118 -7.47 6.68 7.29
C LEU A 118 -7.48 8.11 7.85
N GLU A 119 -8.20 9.03 7.19
CA GLU A 119 -8.35 10.41 7.62
C GLU A 119 -8.98 10.48 9.02
N GLU A 120 -10.06 9.73 9.27
CA GLU A 120 -10.69 9.58 10.58
C GLU A 120 -9.76 9.07 11.68
N ARG A 121 -8.67 8.38 11.31
CA ARG A 121 -7.67 7.79 12.21
C ARG A 121 -6.41 8.64 12.36
N GLY A 122 -6.41 9.87 11.84
CA GLY A 122 -5.33 10.83 12.04
C GLY A 122 -4.19 10.74 11.02
N TYR A 123 -4.36 9.98 9.93
CA TYR A 123 -3.35 9.83 8.88
C TYR A 123 -3.34 11.03 7.92
N HIS A 124 -3.07 12.22 8.43
CA HIS A 124 -3.17 13.47 7.65
C HIS A 124 -1.92 13.84 6.88
N ASN A 125 -0.79 13.17 7.12
CA ASN A 125 0.46 13.45 6.41
C ASN A 125 0.66 12.43 5.29
N ILE A 126 0.31 12.81 4.06
CA ILE A 126 0.49 11.94 2.90
C ILE A 126 1.59 12.43 1.96
N TYR A 127 2.32 11.49 1.36
CA TYR A 127 3.28 11.71 0.30
C TYR A 127 2.92 10.79 -0.86
N ILE A 128 2.88 11.36 -2.06
CA ILE A 128 2.37 10.70 -3.25
C ILE A 128 3.53 10.51 -4.21
N PHE A 129 3.76 9.28 -4.61
CA PHE A 129 4.78 8.90 -5.57
C PHE A 129 4.13 8.37 -6.84
N ASP A 130 4.76 8.52 -7.98
CA ASP A 130 4.39 7.78 -9.18
C ASP A 130 4.89 6.32 -9.09
N ASN A 131 4.39 5.45 -9.96
CA ASN A 131 4.83 4.05 -10.03
C ASN A 131 6.30 3.84 -10.44
N PHE A 132 7.08 4.90 -10.64
CA PHE A 132 8.52 4.88 -10.91
C PHE A 132 9.34 5.37 -9.71
N GLY A 133 8.70 5.73 -8.61
CA GLY A 133 9.32 6.22 -7.38
C GLY A 133 9.55 7.74 -7.35
N ASN A 134 9.17 8.50 -8.38
CA ASN A 134 9.30 9.95 -8.29
C ASN A 134 8.24 10.52 -7.36
N ILE A 135 8.62 11.52 -6.57
CA ILE A 135 7.67 12.24 -5.73
C ILE A 135 6.81 13.15 -6.61
N VAL A 136 5.50 12.90 -6.62
CA VAL A 136 4.51 13.74 -7.30
C VAL A 136 4.10 14.89 -6.39
N VAL A 137 3.81 14.61 -5.11
CA VAL A 137 3.43 15.61 -4.11
C VAL A 137 4.01 15.26 -2.74
N GLU A 138 4.59 16.25 -2.06
CA GLU A 138 5.04 16.15 -0.67
C GLU A 138 4.01 16.75 0.27
N ARG A 139 3.74 16.08 1.41
CA ARG A 139 2.87 16.59 2.50
C ARG A 139 1.51 17.12 2.00
N SER A 140 0.76 16.24 1.36
CA SER A 140 -0.53 16.56 0.77
C SER A 140 -1.70 16.13 1.67
N ASP A 141 -2.91 16.16 1.11
CA ASP A 141 -4.16 15.70 1.72
C ASP A 141 -4.92 14.72 0.80
N TYR A 142 -5.91 14.01 1.37
CA TYR A 142 -6.70 13.05 0.62
C TYR A 142 -7.55 13.69 -0.49
N TYR A 143 -7.85 15.00 -0.40
CA TYR A 143 -8.50 15.73 -1.48
C TYR A 143 -7.61 15.78 -2.73
N THR A 144 -6.33 16.10 -2.57
CA THR A 144 -5.36 16.11 -3.65
C THR A 144 -5.14 14.72 -4.22
N LEU A 145 -5.06 13.68 -3.37
CA LEU A 145 -4.96 12.30 -3.82
C LEU A 145 -6.17 11.90 -4.67
N ARG A 146 -7.39 12.24 -4.25
CA ARG A 146 -8.63 12.01 -5.03
C ARG A 146 -8.58 12.70 -6.38
N ASN A 147 -8.07 13.93 -6.47
CA ASN A 147 -7.93 14.64 -7.74
C ASN A 147 -6.94 13.94 -8.69
N ILE A 148 -5.81 13.45 -8.17
CA ILE A 148 -4.83 12.68 -8.94
C ILE A 148 -5.45 11.36 -9.42
N ASN A 149 -6.16 10.65 -8.55
CA ASN A 149 -6.85 9.42 -8.92
C ASN A 149 -7.91 9.65 -9.99
N ASN A 150 -8.73 10.70 -9.84
CA ASN A 150 -9.74 11.03 -10.84
C ASN A 150 -9.10 11.32 -12.20
N TYR A 151 -7.96 12.03 -12.21
CA TYR A 151 -7.18 12.28 -13.42
C TYR A 151 -6.70 10.97 -14.05
N LEU A 152 -5.97 10.13 -13.31
CA LEU A 152 -5.45 8.85 -13.80
C LEU A 152 -6.55 7.89 -14.26
N TYR A 153 -7.63 7.80 -13.47
CA TYR A 153 -8.76 6.92 -13.74
C TYR A 153 -9.51 7.34 -15.01
N THR A 154 -9.71 8.65 -15.19
CA THR A 154 -10.29 9.20 -16.43
C THR A 154 -9.40 8.83 -17.63
N MET A 155 -8.09 8.99 -17.50
CA MET A 155 -7.17 8.64 -18.58
C MET A 155 -7.18 7.16 -18.94
N LEU A 156 -7.28 6.28 -17.93
CA LEU A 156 -7.45 4.84 -18.13
C LEU A 156 -8.76 4.54 -18.87
N LYS A 157 -9.88 5.10 -18.38
CA LYS A 157 -11.23 4.86 -18.92
C LYS A 157 -11.39 5.32 -20.37
N TYR A 158 -10.72 6.40 -20.75
CA TYR A 158 -10.76 6.95 -22.11
C TYR A 158 -9.53 6.59 -22.96
N HIS A 159 -8.69 5.65 -22.49
CA HIS A 159 -7.51 5.14 -23.21
C HIS A 159 -6.57 6.23 -23.74
N THR A 160 -6.31 7.26 -22.92
CA THR A 160 -5.40 8.35 -23.27
C THR A 160 -3.97 8.08 -22.81
N THR A 161 -3.00 8.79 -23.38
CA THR A 161 -1.58 8.65 -23.05
C THR A 161 -1.29 9.08 -21.62
N ARG A 162 -0.67 8.21 -20.81
CA ARG A 162 -0.31 8.46 -19.42
C ARG A 162 1.20 8.61 -19.24
N THR A 163 1.61 9.52 -18.36
CA THR A 163 3.01 9.66 -17.92
C THR A 163 3.37 8.69 -16.80
N PHE A 164 2.39 8.31 -15.98
CA PHE A 164 2.47 7.27 -14.96
C PHE A 164 1.09 6.61 -14.79
N TYR A 165 1.06 5.39 -14.25
CA TYR A 165 -0.11 4.50 -14.32
C TYR A 165 -0.91 4.46 -13.02
N TYR A 166 -0.21 4.47 -11.89
CA TYR A 166 -0.75 4.46 -10.55
C TYR A 166 0.24 5.20 -9.63
N THR A 167 -0.14 5.29 -8.36
CA THR A 167 0.66 5.98 -7.35
C THR A 167 0.99 5.06 -6.19
N ASP A 168 2.14 5.25 -5.55
CA ASP A 168 2.42 4.72 -4.22
C ASP A 168 2.17 5.81 -3.18
N ILE A 169 1.59 5.44 -2.04
CA ILE A 169 1.20 6.38 -1.00
C ILE A 169 1.95 6.06 0.28
N LEU A 170 2.68 7.04 0.79
CA LEU A 170 3.14 7.05 2.17
C LEU A 170 2.16 7.87 3.00
N ALA A 171 1.49 7.27 3.98
CA ALA A 171 0.59 7.97 4.90
C ALA A 171 1.08 7.82 6.35
N ALA A 172 0.97 8.90 7.14
CA ALA A 172 1.43 8.90 8.51
C ALA A 172 0.59 9.81 9.42
N THR A 173 0.50 9.42 10.70
CA THR A 173 0.01 10.29 11.76
C THR A 173 1.09 11.27 12.20
N ASP A 174 0.70 12.34 12.91
CA ASP A 174 1.64 13.35 13.42
C ASP A 174 2.72 12.76 14.32
N LYS A 175 2.40 11.67 15.05
CA LYS A 175 3.35 10.91 15.87
C LYS A 175 4.55 10.38 15.08
N ARG A 176 4.35 10.08 13.78
CA ARG A 176 5.39 9.51 12.91
C ARG A 176 6.02 10.54 11.96
N LEU A 177 5.54 11.79 11.96
CA LEU A 177 5.93 12.80 10.99
C LEU A 177 7.44 13.09 10.97
N SER A 178 8.10 13.11 12.13
CA SER A 178 9.56 13.34 12.20
C SER A 178 10.37 12.24 11.52
N VAL A 179 9.96 10.99 11.70
CA VAL A 179 10.59 9.82 11.06
C VAL A 179 10.36 9.87 9.55
N VAL A 180 9.14 10.17 9.13
CA VAL A 180 8.76 10.26 7.71
C VAL A 180 9.51 11.39 7.02
N THR A 181 9.53 12.58 7.60
CA THR A 181 10.23 13.74 7.02
C THR A 181 11.69 13.42 6.76
N LYS A 182 12.37 12.83 7.75
CA LYS A 182 13.75 12.38 7.58
C LYS A 182 13.91 11.32 6.50
N ALA A 183 13.01 10.33 6.45
CA ALA A 183 13.05 9.29 5.42
C ALA A 183 12.89 9.85 4.00
N ILE A 184 12.01 10.85 3.82
CA ILE A 184 11.80 11.54 2.55
C ILE A 184 13.03 12.37 2.15
N GLU A 185 13.63 13.11 3.09
CA GLU A 185 14.88 13.83 2.84
C GLU A 185 16.02 12.90 2.44
N ASP A 186 16.16 11.77 3.13
CA ASP A 186 17.16 10.74 2.82
C ASP A 186 16.88 10.11 1.45
N TYR A 187 15.61 9.87 1.10
CA TYR A 187 15.22 9.34 -0.20
C TYR A 187 15.59 10.31 -1.34
N LYS A 188 15.23 11.59 -1.20
CA LYS A 188 15.55 12.65 -2.17
C LYS A 188 17.06 12.73 -2.42
N ARG A 189 17.85 12.79 -1.35
CA ARG A 189 19.32 12.89 -1.41
C ARG A 189 19.97 11.67 -2.05
N ASN A 190 19.51 10.47 -1.70
CA ASN A 190 20.20 9.24 -2.07
C ASN A 190 19.75 8.67 -3.42
N TYR A 191 18.53 8.99 -3.87
CA TYR A 191 17.93 8.42 -5.06
C TYR A 191 17.65 9.48 -6.12
N ILE A 192 16.88 10.51 -5.78
CA ILE A 192 16.43 11.52 -6.75
C ILE A 192 17.59 12.40 -7.22
N GLU A 193 18.37 12.99 -6.31
CA GLU A 193 19.49 13.86 -6.69
C GLU A 193 20.56 13.12 -7.48
N LYS A 194 20.75 11.82 -7.23
CA LYS A 194 21.69 11.00 -8.01
C LYS A 194 21.20 10.75 -9.43
N LEU A 195 19.89 10.57 -9.63
CA LEU A 195 19.30 10.43 -10.97
C LEU A 195 19.49 11.70 -11.82
N TYR A 196 19.50 12.88 -11.20
CA TYR A 196 19.70 14.17 -11.89
C TYR A 196 21.18 14.62 -11.99
N SER A 197 22.11 13.85 -11.44
CA SER A 197 23.55 14.12 -11.53
C SER A 197 24.25 13.41 -12.70
N LEU A 198 23.47 12.84 -13.63
CA LEU A 198 23.88 12.24 -14.90
C LEU A 198 23.65 13.22 -16.06
#